data_AF-A0A959CSD4-F1
#
_entry.id   AF-A0A959CSD4-F1
#
_cell.length_a   1.000
_cell.length_b   1.000
_cell.length_c   1.000
_cell.angle_alpha   90.00
_cell.angle_beta   90.00
_cell.angle_gamma   90.00
#
_symmetry.space_group_name_H-M   'P 1'
#
loop_
_entity.id
_entity.type
_entity.pdbx_description
1 polymer ?
#
loop_
_entity_poly.entity_id
_entity_poly.type
_entity_poly.pdbx_seq_one_letter_code
_entity_poly.pdbx_strand_id
1 'polypeptide(L)'
;DEPFESELVGLPNTILTPHIGGSTAEAQENIGQFVPNKIIQYINTGSTTGSVNFPNVQLQEVKQAHRLLHIHHNVPNVLAQIDNIL
;
A
#
# COMPACT_ATOMS: atom_id res chain seq x y z
N ASP A 1 -20.86 -20.86 -15.40
CA ASP A 1 -19.85 -19.89 -15.86
C ASP A 1 -20.37 -19.15 -17.06
N GLU A 2 -20.38 -17.83 -16.98
CA GLU A 2 -20.77 -16.95 -18.07
C GLU A 2 -19.56 -16.75 -19.01
N PRO A 3 -19.73 -16.86 -20.34
CA PRO A 3 -18.63 -16.66 -21.28
C PRO A 3 -18.16 -15.20 -21.27
N PHE A 4 -16.87 -14.98 -21.57
CA PHE A 4 -16.34 -13.63 -21.78
C PHE A 4 -16.94 -13.01 -23.06
N GLU A 5 -17.58 -11.86 -22.92
CA GLU A 5 -18.18 -11.12 -24.03
C GLU A 5 -17.36 -9.88 -24.39
N SER A 6 -17.01 -9.75 -25.66
CA SER A 6 -16.37 -8.55 -26.22
C SER A 6 -16.54 -8.50 -27.73
N GLU A 7 -16.74 -7.31 -28.28
CA GLU A 7 -16.75 -7.06 -29.74
C GLU A 7 -15.44 -7.45 -30.44
N LEU A 8 -14.36 -7.62 -29.66
CA LEU A 8 -13.04 -8.01 -30.15
C LEU A 8 -12.90 -9.52 -30.38
N VAL A 9 -13.84 -10.34 -29.87
CA VAL A 9 -13.80 -11.79 -30.04
C VAL A 9 -13.96 -12.14 -31.53
N GLY A 10 -12.99 -12.90 -32.07
CA GLY A 10 -13.00 -13.35 -33.46
C GLY A 10 -12.38 -12.38 -34.47
N LEU A 11 -11.94 -11.18 -34.05
CA LEU A 11 -11.27 -10.25 -34.95
C LEU A 11 -9.84 -10.72 -35.31
N PRO A 12 -9.40 -10.55 -36.58
CA PRO A 12 -8.04 -10.89 -36.98
C PRO A 12 -7.01 -10.00 -36.25
N ASN A 13 -5.79 -10.51 -36.07
CA ASN A 13 -4.68 -9.80 -35.46
C ASN A 13 -4.93 -9.29 -34.02
N THR A 14 -5.84 -9.93 -33.28
CA THR A 14 -6.15 -9.57 -31.89
C THR A 14 -5.81 -10.72 -30.95
N ILE A 15 -5.06 -10.43 -29.88
CA ILE A 15 -4.77 -11.39 -28.80
C ILE A 15 -5.49 -10.89 -27.55
N LEU A 16 -6.41 -11.71 -27.04
CA LEU A 16 -7.13 -11.46 -25.81
C LEU A 16 -6.54 -12.34 -24.71
N THR A 17 -6.12 -11.72 -23.61
CA THR A 17 -5.64 -12.44 -22.42
C THR A 17 -6.56 -12.09 -21.23
N PRO A 18 -6.93 -13.04 -20.37
CA PRO A 18 -7.88 -12.80 -19.28
C PRO A 18 -7.24 -12.08 -18.09
N HIS A 19 -6.67 -10.88 -18.33
CA HIS A 19 -5.99 -10.05 -17.34
C HIS A 19 -4.83 -10.76 -16.59
N ILE A 20 -4.13 -11.65 -17.30
CA ILE A 20 -3.05 -12.47 -16.73
C ILE A 20 -1.65 -11.85 -16.88
N GLY A 21 -1.56 -10.55 -17.18
CA GLY A 21 -0.28 -9.90 -17.48
C GLY A 21 0.76 -9.99 -16.35
N GLY A 22 0.30 -10.06 -15.09
CA GLY A 22 1.15 -10.28 -13.90
C GLY A 22 0.89 -11.62 -13.21
N SER A 23 0.19 -12.55 -13.84
CA SER A 23 -0.21 -13.82 -13.24
C SER A 23 0.88 -14.89 -13.41
N THR A 24 2.06 -14.64 -12.83
CA THR A 24 3.19 -15.58 -12.84
C THR A 24 3.58 -15.97 -11.41
N ALA A 25 4.29 -17.09 -11.25
CA ALA A 25 4.74 -17.55 -9.94
C ALA A 25 5.73 -16.55 -9.30
N GLU A 26 6.61 -15.96 -10.11
CA GLU A 26 7.58 -14.95 -9.69
C GLU A 26 6.89 -13.66 -9.21
N ALA A 27 5.82 -13.25 -9.90
CA ALA A 27 5.03 -12.10 -9.46
C ALA A 27 4.35 -12.37 -8.11
N GLN A 28 3.79 -13.58 -7.91
CA GLN A 28 3.19 -13.97 -6.63
C GLN A 28 4.22 -14.07 -5.50
N GLU A 29 5.43 -14.59 -5.77
CA GLU A 29 6.52 -14.61 -4.79
C GLU A 29 6.91 -13.18 -4.38
N ASN A 30 7.07 -12.27 -5.35
CA ASN A 30 7.36 -10.87 -5.09
C ASN A 30 6.25 -10.19 -4.28
N ILE A 31 4.97 -10.46 -4.58
CA ILE A 31 3.82 -9.95 -3.81
C ILE A 31 3.88 -10.49 -2.38
N GLY A 32 4.14 -11.79 -2.23
CA GLY A 32 4.26 -12.50 -0.97
C GLY A 32 5.38 -11.96 -0.07
N GLN A 33 6.42 -11.37 -0.64
CA GLN A 33 7.45 -10.66 0.11
C GLN A 33 7.10 -9.19 0.35
N PHE A 34 6.62 -8.49 -0.70
CA PHE A 34 6.42 -7.04 -0.67
C PHE A 34 5.34 -6.61 0.33
N VAL A 35 4.16 -7.22 0.28
CA VAL A 35 3.01 -6.77 1.09
C VAL A 35 3.25 -7.01 2.59
N PRO A 36 3.71 -8.20 3.05
CA PRO A 36 4.00 -8.41 4.47
C PRO A 36 5.12 -7.48 4.97
N ASN A 37 6.16 -7.23 4.16
CA ASN A 37 7.22 -6.30 4.53
C ASN A 37 6.68 -4.88 4.75
N LYS A 38 5.71 -4.42 3.95
CA LYS A 38 5.05 -3.12 4.16
C LYS A 38 4.26 -3.07 5.47
N ILE A 39 3.55 -4.14 5.81
CA ILE A 39 2.81 -4.25 7.08
C ILE A 39 3.77 -4.22 8.27
N ILE A 40 4.85 -5.01 8.22
CA ILE A 40 5.89 -5.04 9.25
C ILE A 40 6.54 -3.67 9.39
N GLN A 41 6.85 -3.00 8.27
CA GLN A 41 7.45 -1.67 8.28
C GLN A 41 6.52 -0.65 8.95
N TYR A 42 5.22 -0.69 8.65
CA TYR A 42 4.23 0.17 9.29
C TYR A 42 4.16 -0.08 10.80
N ILE A 43 4.08 -1.33 11.24
CA ILE A 43 3.99 -1.68 12.67
C ILE A 43 5.23 -1.23 13.44
N ASN A 44 6.43 -1.50 12.91
CA ASN A 44 7.67 -1.27 13.64
C ASN A 44 8.15 0.18 13.58
N THR A 45 7.86 0.89 12.49
CA THR A 45 8.46 2.22 12.24
C THR A 45 7.44 3.31 11.97
N GLY A 46 6.18 2.95 11.78
CA GLY A 46 5.13 3.89 11.37
C GLY A 46 5.19 4.33 9.91
N SER A 47 6.05 3.71 9.10
CA SER A 47 6.18 4.05 7.68
C SER A 47 4.90 3.73 6.92
N THR A 48 4.40 4.71 6.17
CA THR A 48 3.23 4.57 5.29
C THR A 48 3.61 4.72 3.81
N THR A 49 4.91 4.70 3.49
CA THR A 49 5.40 4.83 2.11
C THR A 49 4.84 3.75 1.20
N GLY A 50 4.13 4.18 0.17
CA GLY A 50 3.48 3.27 -0.79
C GLY A 50 2.10 2.81 -0.33
N SER A 51 1.55 3.41 0.72
CA SER A 51 0.12 3.31 1.01
C SER A 51 -0.69 3.93 -0.13
N VAL A 52 -1.80 3.29 -0.47
CA VAL A 52 -2.70 3.73 -1.55
C VAL A 52 -3.78 4.69 -1.07
N ASN A 53 -3.97 4.83 0.25
CA ASN A 53 -5.07 5.59 0.84
C ASN A 53 -4.67 6.42 2.06
N PHE A 54 -3.38 6.57 2.34
CA PHE A 54 -2.89 7.23 3.54
C PHE A 54 -1.77 8.22 3.22
N PRO A 55 -1.61 9.33 3.99
CA PRO A 55 -0.48 10.22 3.82
C PRO A 55 0.84 9.46 3.88
N ASN A 56 1.77 9.77 2.96
CA ASN A 56 3.09 9.17 2.92
C ASN A 56 3.99 9.76 4.01
N VAL A 57 4.40 8.93 4.96
CA VAL A 57 5.28 9.27 6.09
C VAL A 57 6.40 8.25 6.16
N GLN A 58 7.64 8.74 6.28
CA GLN A 58 8.82 7.92 6.51
C GLN A 58 9.78 8.68 7.42
N LEU A 59 10.11 8.09 8.56
CA LEU A 59 11.00 8.68 9.56
C LEU A 59 12.16 7.74 9.83
N GLN A 60 13.38 8.28 9.81
CA GLN A 60 14.60 7.53 10.14
C GLN A 60 14.53 7.02 11.58
N GLU A 61 15.10 5.85 11.84
CA GLU A 61 15.18 5.30 13.18
C GLU A 61 16.09 6.16 14.07
N VAL A 62 15.64 6.43 15.30
CA VAL A 62 16.39 7.19 16.30
C VAL A 62 16.70 6.26 17.46
N LYS A 63 17.99 6.09 17.77
CA LYS A 63 18.43 5.23 18.87
C LYS A 63 18.06 5.83 20.22
N GLN A 64 17.74 4.99 21.20
CA GLN A 64 17.39 5.38 22.57
C GLN A 64 16.19 6.36 22.65
N ALA A 65 15.23 6.23 21.73
CA ALA A 65 14.03 7.06 21.69
C ALA A 65 12.77 6.20 21.66
N HIS A 66 11.65 6.79 22.08
CA HIS A 66 10.32 6.22 21.86
C HIS A 66 9.70 6.84 20.61
N ARG A 67 8.98 6.02 19.83
CA ARG A 67 8.22 6.46 18.66
C ARG A 67 6.73 6.35 18.94
N LEU A 68 6.01 7.43 18.66
CA LEU A 68 4.56 7.51 18.76
C LEU A 68 3.99 7.80 17.37
N LEU A 69 2.85 7.17 17.06
CA LEU A 69 2.05 7.46 15.87
C LEU A 69 0.71 8.02 16.30
N HIS A 70 0.26 9.08 15.64
CA HIS A 70 -1.03 9.68 15.89
C HIS A 70 -1.79 9.96 14.59
N ILE A 71 -2.90 9.25 14.41
CA ILE A 71 -3.82 9.44 13.28
C ILE A 71 -5.03 10.22 13.80
N HIS A 72 -5.37 11.31 13.10
CA HIS A 72 -6.43 12.23 13.52
C HIS A 72 -7.18 12.79 12.32
N HIS A 73 -8.39 13.31 12.58
CA HIS A 73 -9.09 14.15 11.62
C HIS A 73 -8.38 15.49 11.49
N ASN A 74 -8.34 16.05 10.27
CA ASN A 74 -7.75 17.36 10.01
C ASN A 74 -8.65 18.49 10.56
N VAL A 75 -8.56 18.72 11.86
CA VAL A 75 -9.25 19.80 12.58
C VAL A 75 -8.23 20.71 13.28
N PRO A 76 -8.52 22.01 13.46
CA PRO A 76 -7.57 22.94 14.08
C PRO A 76 -7.12 22.48 15.48
N ASN A 77 -5.91 22.89 15.87
CA ASN A 77 -5.29 22.73 17.19
C ASN A 77 -4.86 21.31 17.61
N VAL A 78 -5.00 20.28 16.78
CA VAL A 78 -4.56 18.91 17.16
C VAL A 78 -3.07 18.86 17.51
N LEU A 79 -2.20 19.51 16.72
CA LEU A 79 -0.75 19.55 17.02
C LEU A 79 -0.46 20.24 18.35
N ALA A 80 -1.10 21.40 18.62
CA ALA A 80 -0.93 22.10 19.88
C ALA A 80 -1.39 21.26 21.09
N GLN A 81 -2.42 20.42 20.94
CA GLN A 81 -2.84 19.51 22.01
C GLN A 81 -1.81 18.42 22.28
N ILE A 82 -1.17 17.88 21.24
CA ILE A 82 -0.09 16.90 21.36
C ILE A 82 1.11 17.52 22.08
N ASP A 83 1.55 18.71 21.66
CA ASP A 83 2.69 19.43 22.25
C ASP A 83 2.46 19.81 23.73
N ASN A 84 1.21 19.92 24.19
CA ASN A 84 0.91 20.20 25.60
C ASN A 84 0.96 18.94 26.50
N ILE A 85 0.90 17.74 25.91
CA ILE A 85 0.91 16.46 26.64
C ILE A 85 2.32 15.89 26.74
N LEU A 86 3.12 16.06 25.69
CA LEU A 86 4.50 15.57 25.57
C LEU A 86 5.52 16.55 26.17
#